data_AF-A0A1Q4YP20-F1
#
_entry.id   AF-A0A1Q4YP20-F1
#
_cell.length_a   1.000
_cell.length_b   1.000
_cell.length_c   1.000
_cell.angle_alpha   90.00
_cell.angle_beta   90.00
_cell.angle_gamma   90.00
#
_symmetry.space_group_name_H-M   'P 1'
#
loop_
_entity.id
_entity.type
_entity.pdbx_description
1 polymer ?
#
loop_
_entity_poly.entity_id
_entity_poly.type
_entity_poly.pdbx_seq_one_letter_code
_entity_poly.pdbx_strand_id
1 'polypeptide(L)'
;MTVEDEVWALLEDALAVYRDSPRAVAWLRGHQARFGEPVRVAVAGAPRSGKSTVVSALIGEEFVPTGATTWYQDGPRPKAYAGQYEVPVLRRDGKAFVDAPDAERVTVEWPSRSLRDLVVIDTPAGAPVEQVYGEADAVLYLTRHLHTTDVRFLQTAHDHPVARTAPVNTVLVLSRADEIGGGRIDALSSAKQIARRYRREATVTPLCQNVVAVAGLLAVAARTLRAEEFAALAALASLGRAELEDHLLSADRFVGEDFPVRLDPAVRRGLVERFGIFGVRLTTTLIRQGFDTQVKLTGQLVQRSGLGELRDSIGVYFTERKEVLKARAALLGLDVVLRAEPRPGSVGLAAALERILASAHDFRELRLLAALQGGRTRLPGDLDAEASRLVGGLGTNPVVRLGMDYEPTESELRHAVLETLGRWREHAVDPALDHGQRRAAAVVVRSCEGMLAEVVG
;
A
#
# COMPACT_ATOMS: atom_id res chain seq x y z
N MET A 1 7.49 -26.24 6.23
CA MET A 1 7.42 -25.98 4.78
C MET A 1 6.47 -24.80 4.60
N THR A 2 6.98 -23.71 4.05
CA THR A 2 6.22 -22.47 3.90
C THR A 2 5.30 -22.54 2.68
N VAL A 3 4.32 -21.63 2.56
CA VAL A 3 3.50 -21.52 1.35
C VAL A 3 4.35 -21.21 0.10
N GLU A 4 5.47 -20.49 0.28
CA GLU A 4 6.42 -20.21 -0.79
C GLU A 4 7.08 -21.50 -1.28
N ASP A 5 7.57 -22.36 -0.37
CA ASP A 5 8.21 -23.63 -0.74
C ASP A 5 7.25 -24.55 -1.51
N GLU A 6 5.99 -24.67 -1.03
CA GLU A 6 4.97 -25.49 -1.67
C GLU A 6 4.63 -24.99 -3.08
N VAL A 7 4.49 -23.66 -3.24
CA VAL A 7 4.21 -23.05 -4.54
C VAL A 7 5.41 -23.16 -5.47
N TRP A 8 6.63 -22.97 -4.97
CA TRP A 8 7.84 -23.13 -5.77
C TRP A 8 7.96 -24.55 -6.34
N ALA A 9 7.76 -25.57 -5.49
CA ALA A 9 7.75 -26.96 -5.92
C ALA A 9 6.67 -27.22 -6.98
N LEU A 10 5.46 -26.67 -6.79
CA LEU A 10 4.37 -26.81 -7.76
C LEU A 10 4.70 -26.14 -9.11
N LEU A 11 5.41 -25.01 -9.12
CA LEU A 11 5.86 -24.37 -10.36
C LEU A 11 6.91 -25.20 -11.10
N GLU A 12 7.84 -25.85 -10.39
CA GLU A 12 8.80 -26.77 -11.00
C GLU A 12 8.11 -27.99 -11.62
N ASP A 13 7.12 -28.58 -10.92
CA ASP A 13 6.28 -29.64 -11.48
C ASP A 13 5.52 -29.17 -12.73
N ALA A 14 4.97 -27.96 -12.70
CA ALA A 14 4.30 -27.36 -13.84
C ALA A 14 5.27 -27.15 -15.03
N LEU A 15 6.49 -26.66 -14.78
CA LEU A 15 7.50 -26.50 -15.82
C LEU A 15 7.87 -27.82 -16.49
N ALA A 16 7.90 -28.93 -15.74
CA ALA A 16 8.10 -30.26 -16.32
C ALA A 16 6.94 -30.68 -17.23
N VAL A 17 5.69 -30.44 -16.81
CA VAL A 17 4.48 -30.76 -17.59
C VAL A 17 4.35 -29.90 -18.85
N TYR A 18 4.79 -28.65 -18.80
CA TYR A 18 4.67 -27.67 -19.88
C TYR A 18 5.97 -27.46 -20.69
N ARG A 19 6.97 -28.32 -20.53
CA ARG A 19 8.32 -28.16 -21.12
C ARG A 19 8.38 -27.93 -22.64
N ASP A 20 7.37 -28.39 -23.36
CA ASP A 20 7.21 -28.27 -24.82
C ASP A 20 6.38 -27.03 -25.24
N SER A 21 5.92 -26.21 -24.30
CA SER A 21 5.29 -24.90 -24.55
C SER A 21 6.23 -23.77 -24.12
N PRO A 22 7.04 -23.20 -25.03
CA PRO A 22 7.93 -22.08 -24.70
C PRO A 22 7.19 -20.89 -24.09
N ARG A 23 5.94 -20.66 -24.51
CA ARG A 23 5.08 -19.60 -23.97
C ARG A 23 4.73 -19.85 -22.51
N ALA A 24 4.24 -21.04 -22.18
CA ALA A 24 3.91 -21.40 -20.79
C ALA A 24 5.16 -21.41 -19.91
N VAL A 25 6.28 -21.94 -20.42
CA VAL A 25 7.57 -21.95 -19.71
C VAL A 25 8.04 -20.53 -19.40
N ALA A 26 8.03 -19.62 -20.39
CA ALA A 26 8.43 -18.23 -20.18
C ALA A 26 7.53 -17.52 -19.15
N TRP A 27 6.22 -17.76 -19.21
CA TRP A 27 5.26 -17.22 -18.24
C TRP A 27 5.51 -17.73 -16.81
N LEU A 28 5.64 -19.05 -16.63
CA LEU A 28 5.90 -19.66 -15.32
C LEU A 28 7.26 -19.26 -14.75
N ARG A 29 8.32 -19.23 -15.58
CA ARG A 29 9.64 -18.71 -15.19
C ARG A 29 9.58 -17.24 -14.79
N GLY A 30 8.75 -16.44 -15.45
CA GLY A 30 8.49 -15.05 -15.06
C GLY A 30 7.90 -14.94 -13.64
N HIS A 31 7.01 -15.85 -13.26
CA HIS A 31 6.50 -15.91 -11.88
C HIS A 31 7.53 -16.43 -10.87
N GLN A 32 8.37 -17.40 -11.24
CA GLN A 32 9.47 -17.85 -10.38
C GLN A 32 10.51 -16.74 -10.13
N ALA A 33 10.88 -15.99 -11.16
CA ALA A 33 11.84 -14.89 -11.02
C ALA A 33 11.37 -13.83 -10.00
N ARG A 34 10.05 -13.63 -9.87
CA ARG A 34 9.46 -12.64 -8.94
C ARG A 34 9.72 -12.94 -7.48
N PHE A 35 9.94 -14.18 -7.05
CA PHE A 35 10.14 -14.51 -5.63
C PHE A 35 11.37 -13.80 -5.04
N GLY A 36 12.46 -13.70 -5.81
CA GLY A 36 13.67 -12.98 -5.41
C GLY A 36 13.54 -11.46 -5.40
N GLU A 37 12.54 -10.91 -6.09
CA GLU A 37 12.39 -9.46 -6.26
C GLU A 37 11.62 -8.79 -5.12
N PRO A 38 11.78 -7.47 -4.90
CA PRO A 38 10.91 -6.71 -4.01
C PRO A 38 9.42 -6.85 -4.36
N VAL A 39 8.52 -6.54 -3.40
CA VAL A 39 7.08 -6.60 -3.66
C VAL A 39 6.70 -5.54 -4.69
N ARG A 40 5.93 -5.92 -5.72
CA ARG A 40 5.46 -5.01 -6.77
C ARG A 40 4.09 -4.48 -6.39
N VAL A 41 3.97 -3.17 -6.20
CA VAL A 41 2.72 -2.51 -5.79
C VAL A 41 2.24 -1.57 -6.89
N ALA A 42 1.13 -1.91 -7.53
CA ALA A 42 0.49 -1.03 -8.50
C ALA A 42 -0.38 0.03 -7.83
N VAL A 43 -0.33 1.24 -8.35
CA VAL A 43 -1.20 2.35 -7.98
C VAL A 43 -2.22 2.51 -9.07
N ALA A 44 -3.48 2.17 -8.77
CA ALA A 44 -4.58 2.14 -9.72
C ALA A 44 -5.74 3.03 -9.26
N GLY A 45 -6.67 3.33 -10.17
CA GLY A 45 -7.80 4.19 -9.88
C GLY A 45 -8.23 5.04 -11.07
N ALA A 46 -9.42 5.63 -10.95
CA ALA A 46 -10.03 6.46 -11.99
C ALA A 46 -9.12 7.62 -12.45
N PRO A 47 -9.36 8.22 -13.63
CA PRO A 47 -8.67 9.43 -14.04
C PRO A 47 -8.74 10.52 -12.97
N ARG A 48 -7.65 11.28 -12.80
CA ARG A 48 -7.53 12.38 -11.82
C ARG A 48 -7.71 11.99 -10.34
N SER A 49 -7.67 10.70 -10.00
CA SER A 49 -7.64 10.20 -8.61
C SER A 49 -6.35 10.52 -7.83
N GLY A 50 -5.34 11.13 -8.46
CA GLY A 50 -4.09 11.50 -7.77
C GLY A 50 -3.05 10.38 -7.67
N LYS A 51 -3.11 9.35 -8.54
CA LYS A 51 -2.14 8.24 -8.63
C LYS A 51 -0.68 8.71 -8.64
N SER A 52 -0.29 9.47 -9.65
CA SER A 52 1.09 9.97 -9.80
C SER A 52 1.52 10.87 -8.65
N THR A 53 0.58 11.57 -7.99
CA THR A 53 0.86 12.37 -6.79
C THR A 53 1.17 11.49 -5.58
N VAL A 54 0.40 10.43 -5.34
CA VAL A 54 0.69 9.46 -4.26
C VAL A 54 1.97 8.68 -4.56
N VAL A 55 2.22 8.30 -5.82
CA VAL A 55 3.49 7.69 -6.26
C VAL A 55 4.67 8.62 -5.95
N SER A 56 4.57 9.89 -6.32
CA SER A 56 5.59 10.90 -5.99
C SER A 56 5.81 11.02 -4.48
N ALA A 57 4.74 10.97 -3.69
CA ALA A 57 4.83 11.00 -2.23
C ALA A 57 5.51 9.75 -1.64
N LEU A 58 5.30 8.57 -2.23
CA LEU A 58 5.95 7.31 -1.82
C LEU A 58 7.43 7.29 -2.20
N ILE A 59 7.78 7.75 -3.39
CA ILE A 59 9.19 7.83 -3.85
C ILE A 59 9.95 8.91 -3.08
N GLY A 60 9.34 10.09 -2.95
CA GLY A 60 9.95 11.28 -2.33
C GLY A 60 10.51 12.29 -3.30
N GLU A 61 10.06 12.22 -4.54
CA GLU A 61 10.43 13.12 -5.61
C GLU A 61 9.19 13.36 -6.46
N GLU A 62 9.09 14.56 -7.03
CA GLU A 62 8.00 14.90 -7.92
C GLU A 62 8.33 14.44 -9.34
N PHE A 63 7.51 13.53 -9.87
CA PHE A 63 7.61 13.13 -11.27
C PHE A 63 6.51 13.77 -12.10
N VAL A 64 6.87 14.25 -13.29
CA VAL A 64 5.90 14.57 -14.35
C VAL A 64 5.31 13.24 -14.84
N PRO A 65 3.97 13.09 -14.85
CA PRO A 65 3.33 11.87 -15.35
C PRO A 65 3.73 11.59 -16.81
N THR A 66 4.16 10.37 -17.09
CA THR A 66 4.57 9.93 -18.44
C THR A 66 3.38 9.57 -19.33
N GLY A 67 2.22 9.24 -18.74
CA GLY A 67 1.08 8.66 -19.44
C GLY A 67 1.22 7.15 -19.71
N ALA A 68 2.42 6.61 -19.55
CA ALA A 68 2.77 5.20 -19.68
C ALA A 68 2.63 4.45 -18.34
N THR A 69 2.68 3.12 -18.38
CA THR A 69 2.87 2.32 -17.17
C THR A 69 4.30 2.49 -16.69
N THR A 70 4.50 3.13 -15.52
CA THR A 70 5.84 3.51 -15.05
C THR A 70 6.21 2.77 -13.78
N TRP A 71 7.29 1.99 -13.84
CA TRP A 71 7.82 1.19 -12.75
C TRP A 71 8.94 1.97 -12.07
N TYR A 72 8.86 2.16 -10.77
CA TYR A 72 9.88 2.83 -9.97
C TYR A 72 10.53 1.80 -9.04
N GLN A 73 11.84 1.66 -9.15
CA GLN A 73 12.64 0.73 -8.35
C GLN A 73 13.90 1.43 -7.78
N ASP A 74 14.45 0.88 -6.70
CA ASP A 74 15.69 1.42 -6.13
C ASP A 74 16.85 1.25 -7.11
N GLY A 75 17.75 2.23 -7.13
CA GLY A 75 18.96 2.18 -7.93
C GLY A 75 19.99 3.19 -7.45
N PRO A 76 21.28 2.95 -7.69
CA PRO A 76 22.35 3.78 -7.15
C PRO A 76 22.40 5.19 -7.77
N ARG A 77 21.79 5.37 -8.95
CA ARG A 77 21.71 6.65 -9.65
C ARG A 77 20.41 6.75 -10.46
N PRO A 78 19.87 7.96 -10.68
CA PRO A 78 18.72 8.16 -11.54
C PRO A 78 18.95 7.65 -12.96
N LYS A 79 18.13 6.71 -13.41
CA LYS A 79 18.09 6.21 -14.79
C LYS A 79 16.67 5.88 -15.18
N ALA A 80 16.40 5.89 -16.48
CA ALA A 80 15.13 5.41 -17.00
C ALA A 80 15.34 4.55 -18.26
N TYR A 81 14.41 3.63 -18.48
CA TYR A 81 14.42 2.70 -19.59
C TYR A 81 13.03 2.65 -20.24
N ALA A 82 12.98 2.80 -21.56
CA ALA A 82 11.81 2.52 -22.38
C ALA A 82 12.04 1.19 -23.11
N GLY A 83 11.40 0.12 -22.63
CA GLY A 83 11.76 -1.24 -23.04
C GLY A 83 13.20 -1.58 -22.67
N GLN A 84 14.04 -1.87 -23.66
CA GLN A 84 15.46 -2.18 -23.47
C GLN A 84 16.39 -0.96 -23.60
N TYR A 85 15.87 0.21 -24.00
CA TYR A 85 16.67 1.38 -24.30
C TYR A 85 16.72 2.35 -23.12
N GLU A 86 17.91 2.79 -22.73
CA GLU A 86 18.09 3.84 -21.73
C GLU A 86 17.62 5.19 -22.30
N VAL A 87 16.82 5.93 -21.53
CA VAL A 87 16.25 7.24 -21.89
C VAL A 87 16.60 8.27 -20.81
N PRO A 88 16.75 9.56 -21.17
CA PRO A 88 17.20 10.57 -20.23
C PRO A 88 16.15 10.88 -19.15
N VAL A 89 16.63 11.09 -17.92
CA VAL A 89 15.87 11.67 -16.81
C VAL A 89 16.23 13.15 -16.70
N LEU A 90 15.31 14.02 -17.08
CA LEU A 90 15.47 15.48 -17.12
C LEU A 90 14.72 16.15 -15.97
N ARG A 91 14.87 17.47 -15.86
CA ARG A 91 14.04 18.32 -14.98
C ARG A 91 13.14 19.23 -15.81
N ARG A 92 11.85 19.28 -15.49
CA ARG A 92 10.86 20.19 -16.06
C ARG A 92 10.08 20.84 -14.91
N ASP A 93 10.14 22.17 -14.80
CA ASP A 93 9.52 22.94 -13.72
C ASP A 93 9.90 22.44 -12.31
N GLY A 94 11.16 22.03 -12.15
CA GLY A 94 11.68 21.48 -10.90
C GLY A 94 11.30 20.03 -10.61
N LYS A 95 10.50 19.38 -11.47
CA LYS A 95 10.07 17.98 -11.34
C LYS A 95 10.93 17.07 -12.22
N ALA A 96 11.15 15.83 -11.78
CA ALA A 96 11.78 14.81 -12.61
C ALA A 96 10.87 14.46 -13.80
N PHE A 97 11.42 14.36 -14.99
CA PHE A 97 10.70 14.05 -16.23
C PHE A 97 11.47 13.01 -17.02
N VAL A 98 10.80 11.94 -17.44
CA VAL A 98 11.36 10.94 -18.34
C VAL A 98 10.88 11.23 -19.75
N ASP A 99 11.81 11.44 -20.67
CA ASP A 99 11.48 11.74 -22.07
C ASP A 99 11.26 10.44 -22.87
N ALA A 100 10.03 9.93 -22.80
CA ALA A 100 9.61 8.69 -23.45
C ALA A 100 8.15 8.75 -23.94
N PRO A 101 7.83 9.65 -24.91
CA PRO A 101 6.44 9.96 -25.29
C PRO A 101 5.67 8.77 -25.89
N ASP A 102 6.36 7.86 -26.59
CA ASP A 102 5.75 6.73 -27.30
C ASP A 102 5.88 5.39 -26.55
N ALA A 103 6.41 5.42 -25.33
CA ALA A 103 6.61 4.19 -24.56
C ALA A 103 5.32 3.74 -23.88
N GLU A 104 4.92 2.48 -24.08
CA GLU A 104 3.82 1.87 -23.30
C GLU A 104 4.24 1.61 -21.85
N ARG A 105 5.53 1.33 -21.65
CA ARG A 105 6.13 1.00 -20.36
C ARG A 105 7.49 1.66 -20.17
N VAL A 106 7.67 2.25 -18.99
CA VAL A 106 8.91 2.89 -18.55
C VAL A 106 9.35 2.27 -17.24
N THR A 107 10.64 1.99 -17.09
CA THR A 107 11.26 1.62 -15.80
C THR A 107 12.19 2.73 -15.36
N VAL A 108 12.06 3.20 -14.13
CA VAL A 108 12.84 4.27 -13.53
C VAL A 108 13.58 3.69 -12.33
N GLU A 109 14.91 3.74 -12.39
CA GLU A 109 15.76 3.51 -11.24
C GLU A 109 15.97 4.84 -10.53
N TRP A 110 15.66 4.89 -9.23
CA TRP A 110 15.76 6.11 -8.45
C TRP A 110 16.36 5.82 -7.06
N PRO A 111 17.35 6.61 -6.60
CA PRO A 111 17.99 6.39 -5.30
C PRO A 111 17.03 6.75 -4.18
N SER A 112 16.25 5.78 -3.71
CA SER A 112 15.30 6.00 -2.63
C SER A 112 15.18 4.79 -1.72
N ARG A 113 15.42 5.02 -0.43
CA ARG A 113 15.30 4.00 0.61
C ARG A 113 13.91 3.36 0.66
N SER A 114 12.86 4.11 0.27
CA SER A 114 11.49 3.57 0.24
C SER A 114 11.23 2.57 -0.89
N LEU A 115 12.14 2.44 -1.86
CA LEU A 115 12.05 1.51 -2.98
C LEU A 115 12.91 0.26 -2.80
N ARG A 116 13.69 0.15 -1.71
CA ARG A 116 14.57 -1.02 -1.46
C ARG A 116 13.79 -2.32 -1.38
N ASP A 117 12.67 -2.27 -0.67
CA ASP A 117 11.81 -3.44 -0.40
C ASP A 117 10.50 -3.37 -1.21
N LEU A 118 10.41 -2.45 -2.19
CA LEU A 118 9.19 -2.12 -2.91
C LEU A 118 9.47 -1.62 -4.33
N VAL A 119 8.81 -2.20 -5.33
CA VAL A 119 8.66 -1.61 -6.67
C VAL A 119 7.28 -0.95 -6.76
N VAL A 120 7.23 0.32 -7.12
CA VAL A 120 5.96 1.06 -7.29
C VAL A 120 5.62 1.15 -8.77
N ILE A 121 4.41 0.75 -9.16
CA ILE A 121 3.93 0.81 -10.55
C ILE A 121 2.85 1.90 -10.65
N ASP A 122 3.17 3.05 -11.25
CA ASP A 122 2.15 4.05 -11.62
C ASP A 122 1.44 3.58 -12.89
N THR A 123 0.13 3.37 -12.79
CA THR A 123 -0.66 2.85 -13.89
C THR A 123 -1.37 3.98 -14.66
N PRO A 124 -1.54 3.84 -15.98
CA PRO A 124 -2.28 4.82 -16.76
C PRO A 124 -3.73 4.91 -16.29
N ALA A 125 -4.36 6.06 -16.55
CA ALA A 125 -5.73 6.28 -16.14
C ALA A 125 -6.68 5.30 -16.85
N GLY A 126 -7.45 4.54 -16.07
CA GLY A 126 -8.38 3.55 -16.63
C GLY A 126 -7.75 2.25 -17.10
N ALA A 127 -6.51 1.94 -16.67
CA ALA A 127 -5.88 0.64 -16.93
C ALA A 127 -6.84 -0.52 -16.55
N PRO A 128 -6.98 -1.55 -17.42
CA PRO A 128 -7.85 -2.70 -17.16
C PRO A 128 -7.37 -3.50 -15.95
N VAL A 129 -8.31 -4.18 -15.30
CA VAL A 129 -8.06 -4.96 -14.06
C VAL A 129 -6.98 -6.00 -14.29
N GLU A 130 -7.00 -6.69 -15.42
CA GLU A 130 -6.09 -7.77 -15.78
C GLU A 130 -4.65 -7.26 -15.92
N GLN A 131 -4.47 -6.07 -16.48
CA GLN A 131 -3.16 -5.44 -16.59
C GLN A 131 -2.62 -5.04 -15.21
N VAL A 132 -3.44 -4.36 -14.40
CA VAL A 132 -3.04 -3.90 -13.06
C VAL A 132 -2.66 -5.06 -12.15
N TYR A 133 -3.50 -6.09 -12.07
CA TYR A 133 -3.30 -7.21 -11.15
C TYR A 133 -2.37 -8.29 -11.71
N GLY A 134 -2.17 -8.38 -13.03
CA GLY A 134 -1.19 -9.29 -13.63
C GLY A 134 0.25 -8.87 -13.39
N GLU A 135 0.52 -7.56 -13.44
CA GLU A 135 1.87 -7.01 -13.27
C GLU A 135 2.31 -6.85 -11.81
N ALA A 136 1.35 -6.74 -10.89
CA ALA A 136 1.59 -6.44 -9.48
C ALA A 136 1.38 -7.63 -8.54
N ASP A 137 2.00 -7.58 -7.37
CA ASP A 137 1.72 -8.49 -6.25
C ASP A 137 0.60 -7.93 -5.38
N ALA A 138 0.54 -6.60 -5.25
CA ALA A 138 -0.46 -5.85 -4.49
C ALA A 138 -0.87 -4.54 -5.18
N VAL A 139 -2.00 -3.98 -4.74
CA VAL A 139 -2.63 -2.80 -5.36
C VAL A 139 -3.03 -1.76 -4.31
N LEU A 140 -2.61 -0.52 -4.54
CA LEU A 140 -3.17 0.67 -3.93
C LEU A 140 -4.26 1.20 -4.87
N TYR A 141 -5.52 1.05 -4.49
CA TYR A 141 -6.64 1.55 -5.29
C TYR A 141 -7.04 2.94 -4.79
N LEU A 142 -6.86 3.97 -5.61
CA LEU A 142 -7.14 5.36 -5.26
C LEU A 142 -8.50 5.78 -5.78
N THR A 143 -9.27 6.38 -4.88
CA THR A 143 -10.50 7.08 -5.22
C THR A 143 -10.63 8.35 -4.38
N ARG A 144 -11.32 9.36 -4.90
CA ARG A 144 -11.68 10.55 -4.10
C ARG A 144 -12.89 10.26 -3.24
N HIS A 145 -13.89 9.61 -3.84
CA HIS A 145 -15.11 9.17 -3.21
C HIS A 145 -15.42 7.78 -3.75
N LEU A 146 -15.72 6.84 -2.85
CA LEU A 146 -16.03 5.48 -3.28
C LEU A 146 -17.31 5.47 -4.12
N HIS A 147 -17.16 5.22 -5.42
CA HIS A 147 -18.27 5.10 -6.37
C HIS A 147 -18.58 3.63 -6.69
N THR A 148 -19.76 3.37 -7.23
CA THR A 148 -20.16 2.02 -7.68
C THR A 148 -19.20 1.43 -8.72
N THR A 149 -18.61 2.28 -9.57
CA THR A 149 -17.58 1.87 -10.55
C THR A 149 -16.30 1.39 -9.88
N ASP A 150 -15.92 2.00 -8.76
CA ASP A 150 -14.73 1.62 -7.99
C ASP A 150 -14.94 0.25 -7.33
N VAL A 151 -16.11 0.07 -6.71
CA VAL A 151 -16.52 -1.20 -6.13
C VAL A 151 -16.54 -2.30 -7.19
N ARG A 152 -17.09 -2.03 -8.38
CA ARG A 152 -17.11 -3.00 -9.49
C ARG A 152 -15.69 -3.36 -9.94
N PHE A 153 -14.80 -2.39 -10.10
CA PHE A 153 -13.41 -2.65 -10.47
C PHE A 153 -12.74 -3.60 -9.46
N LEU A 154 -12.92 -3.33 -8.17
CA LEU A 154 -12.37 -4.17 -7.11
C LEU A 154 -13.02 -5.56 -7.03
N GLN A 155 -14.31 -5.66 -7.33
CA GLN A 155 -15.01 -6.95 -7.43
C GLN A 155 -14.47 -7.78 -8.59
N THR A 156 -14.28 -7.16 -9.77
CA THR A 156 -13.72 -7.82 -10.95
C THR A 156 -12.30 -8.34 -10.69
N ALA A 157 -11.49 -7.63 -9.91
CA ALA A 157 -10.18 -8.10 -9.49
C ALA A 157 -10.25 -9.40 -8.67
N HIS A 158 -11.38 -9.65 -8.03
CA HIS A 158 -11.68 -10.86 -7.27
C HIS A 158 -12.55 -11.84 -8.06
N ASP A 159 -12.77 -11.72 -9.37
CA ASP A 159 -13.56 -12.73 -10.11
C ASP A 159 -12.81 -14.06 -10.28
N HIS A 160 -11.47 -14.01 -10.26
CA HIS A 160 -10.62 -15.19 -10.37
C HIS A 160 -10.70 -16.07 -9.11
N PRO A 161 -10.85 -17.41 -9.20
CA PRO A 161 -11.00 -18.27 -8.02
C PRO A 161 -9.87 -18.15 -6.99
N VAL A 162 -8.62 -18.08 -7.46
CA VAL A 162 -7.46 -17.81 -6.60
C VAL A 162 -7.59 -16.48 -5.86
N ALA A 163 -8.06 -15.43 -6.54
CA ALA A 163 -8.22 -14.10 -5.95
C ALA A 163 -9.34 -14.07 -4.90
N ARG A 164 -10.46 -14.78 -5.12
CA ARG A 164 -11.56 -14.90 -4.15
C ARG A 164 -11.15 -15.56 -2.85
N THR A 165 -10.31 -16.59 -2.94
CA THR A 165 -9.87 -17.35 -1.76
C THR A 165 -8.86 -16.53 -0.93
N ALA A 166 -8.11 -15.64 -1.57
CA ALA A 166 -7.09 -14.80 -0.95
C ALA A 166 -7.22 -13.31 -1.32
N PRO A 167 -8.24 -12.57 -0.86
CA PRO A 167 -8.41 -11.13 -1.16
C PRO A 167 -7.53 -10.27 -0.25
N VAL A 168 -6.22 -10.53 -0.24
CA VAL A 168 -5.26 -10.00 0.73
C VAL A 168 -4.32 -8.92 0.19
N ASN A 169 -4.46 -8.56 -1.08
CA ASN A 169 -3.45 -7.78 -1.79
C ASN A 169 -3.86 -6.35 -2.14
N THR A 170 -4.94 -5.82 -1.55
CA THR A 170 -5.45 -4.49 -1.90
C THR A 170 -5.59 -3.59 -0.67
N VAL A 171 -5.14 -2.34 -0.78
CA VAL A 171 -5.44 -1.24 0.15
C VAL A 171 -6.17 -0.14 -0.61
N LEU A 172 -7.32 0.29 -0.09
CA LEU A 172 -8.10 1.40 -0.63
C LEU A 172 -7.54 2.72 -0.09
N VAL A 173 -7.32 3.69 -0.98
CA VAL A 173 -6.80 5.01 -0.62
C VAL A 173 -7.84 6.06 -0.98
N LEU A 174 -8.39 6.71 0.04
CA LEU A 174 -9.18 7.94 -0.10
C LEU A 174 -8.22 9.10 -0.36
N SER A 175 -7.90 9.27 -1.64
CA SER A 175 -7.08 10.35 -2.18
C SER A 175 -7.78 11.70 -2.04
N ARG A 176 -7.00 12.80 -2.14
CA ARG A 176 -7.51 14.18 -2.01
C ARG A 176 -8.29 14.38 -0.72
N ALA A 177 -7.81 13.78 0.38
CA ALA A 177 -8.41 13.89 1.70
C ALA A 177 -8.55 15.34 2.17
N ASP A 178 -7.68 16.21 1.66
CA ASP A 178 -7.68 17.65 1.86
C ASP A 178 -8.85 18.40 1.19
N GLU A 179 -9.59 17.78 0.28
CA GLU A 179 -10.77 18.38 -0.36
C GLU A 179 -12.08 18.04 0.36
N ILE A 180 -12.06 17.16 1.38
CA ILE A 180 -13.25 16.75 2.14
C ILE A 180 -13.86 17.94 2.87
N GLY A 181 -15.20 18.04 2.82
CA GLY A 181 -15.94 19.12 3.48
C GLY A 181 -15.54 20.52 3.00
N GLY A 182 -15.17 20.66 1.72
CA GLY A 182 -14.74 21.93 1.10
C GLY A 182 -13.33 22.36 1.48
N GLY A 183 -12.48 21.43 1.93
CA GLY A 183 -11.10 21.71 2.34
C GLY A 183 -10.98 22.63 3.55
N ARG A 184 -11.95 22.57 4.45
CA ARG A 184 -11.87 23.21 5.78
C ARG A 184 -10.70 22.63 6.58
N ILE A 185 -10.28 23.32 7.64
CA ILE A 185 -9.11 22.93 8.44
C ILE A 185 -9.21 21.51 9.05
N ASP A 186 -10.45 21.01 9.23
CA ASP A 186 -10.78 19.67 9.74
C ASP A 186 -10.91 18.59 8.65
N ALA A 187 -10.65 18.92 7.37
CA ALA A 187 -10.83 18.02 6.22
C ALA A 187 -10.10 16.68 6.42
N LEU A 188 -8.83 16.71 6.83
CA LEU A 188 -8.02 15.50 7.03
C LEU A 188 -8.55 14.63 8.18
N SER A 189 -9.00 15.24 9.27
CA SER A 189 -9.61 14.49 10.39
C SER A 189 -10.91 13.83 9.93
N SER A 190 -11.74 14.57 9.21
CA SER A 190 -13.00 14.07 8.63
C SER A 190 -12.75 12.94 7.64
N ALA A 191 -11.75 13.06 6.76
CA ALA A 191 -11.35 12.03 5.82
C ALA A 191 -10.90 10.75 6.52
N LYS A 192 -10.13 10.85 7.61
CA LYS A 192 -9.72 9.70 8.44
C LYS A 192 -10.93 9.03 9.10
N GLN A 193 -11.93 9.79 9.55
CA GLN A 193 -13.17 9.22 10.08
C GLN A 193 -13.97 8.47 9.00
N ILE A 194 -14.07 9.03 7.79
CA ILE A 194 -14.70 8.37 6.64
C ILE A 194 -13.97 7.06 6.29
N ALA A 195 -12.63 7.08 6.23
CA ALA A 195 -11.82 5.90 5.97
C ALA A 195 -12.09 4.79 7.02
N ARG A 196 -12.12 5.15 8.31
CA ARG A 196 -12.47 4.21 9.40
C ARG A 196 -13.88 3.62 9.26
N ARG A 197 -14.84 4.41 8.78
CA ARG A 197 -16.20 3.91 8.51
C ARG A 197 -16.19 2.91 7.35
N TYR A 198 -15.52 3.24 6.24
CA TYR A 198 -15.42 2.36 5.07
C TYR A 198 -14.78 1.01 5.39
N ARG A 199 -13.80 0.95 6.31
CA ARG A 199 -13.20 -0.32 6.78
C ARG A 199 -14.22 -1.30 7.38
N ARG A 200 -15.40 -0.82 7.80
CA ARG A 200 -16.47 -1.62 8.42
C ARG A 200 -17.68 -1.80 7.53
N GLU A 201 -17.70 -1.18 6.36
CA GLU A 201 -18.81 -1.32 5.42
C GLU A 201 -18.76 -2.70 4.77
N ALA A 202 -19.90 -3.39 4.71
CA ALA A 202 -20.00 -4.76 4.19
C ALA A 202 -19.60 -4.87 2.72
N THR A 203 -19.79 -3.79 1.94
CA THR A 203 -19.42 -3.70 0.52
C THR A 203 -17.92 -3.53 0.31
N VAL A 204 -17.19 -2.95 1.27
CA VAL A 204 -15.74 -2.63 1.15
C VAL A 204 -14.88 -3.70 1.82
N THR A 205 -15.33 -4.19 2.97
CA THR A 205 -14.69 -5.24 3.79
C THR A 205 -14.10 -6.42 2.98
N PRO A 206 -14.82 -7.02 2.01
CA PRO A 206 -14.28 -8.16 1.26
C PRO A 206 -13.28 -7.75 0.16
N LEU A 207 -13.17 -6.46 -0.15
CA LEU A 207 -12.43 -5.97 -1.32
C LEU A 207 -11.01 -5.52 -0.99
N CYS A 208 -10.73 -5.13 0.26
CA CYS A 208 -9.42 -4.64 0.67
C CYS A 208 -9.07 -4.99 2.13
N GLN A 209 -7.78 -4.93 2.44
CA GLN A 209 -7.24 -5.12 3.80
C GLN A 209 -7.41 -3.88 4.66
N ASN A 210 -7.25 -2.69 4.06
CA ASN A 210 -7.32 -1.43 4.77
C ASN A 210 -7.90 -0.30 3.89
N VAL A 211 -8.34 0.78 4.54
CA VAL A 211 -8.75 2.03 3.89
C VAL A 211 -8.00 3.19 4.52
N VAL A 212 -7.18 3.91 3.77
CA VAL A 212 -6.35 5.03 4.28
C VAL A 212 -6.74 6.33 3.61
N ALA A 213 -6.80 7.44 4.35
CA ALA A 213 -7.02 8.77 3.78
C ALA A 213 -5.70 9.50 3.56
N VAL A 214 -5.48 10.03 2.35
CA VAL A 214 -4.22 10.69 1.97
C VAL A 214 -4.47 12.00 1.24
N ALA A 215 -3.81 13.05 1.70
CA ALA A 215 -3.66 14.32 0.98
C ALA A 215 -2.34 14.29 0.22
N GLY A 216 -2.39 13.86 -1.05
CA GLY A 216 -1.20 13.56 -1.86
C GLY A 216 -0.29 14.77 -2.05
N LEU A 217 -0.85 15.94 -2.40
CA LEU A 217 -0.07 17.17 -2.57
C LEU A 217 0.64 17.56 -1.27
N LEU A 218 -0.08 17.50 -0.14
CA LEU A 218 0.51 17.76 1.17
C LEU A 218 1.64 16.79 1.51
N ALA A 219 1.47 15.50 1.17
CA ALA A 219 2.46 14.46 1.39
C ALA A 219 3.73 14.68 0.57
N VAL A 220 3.57 15.05 -0.71
CA VAL A 220 4.68 15.42 -1.60
C VAL A 220 5.41 16.65 -1.04
N ALA A 221 4.67 17.74 -0.82
CA ALA A 221 5.22 19.00 -0.34
C ALA A 221 5.93 18.85 1.01
N ALA A 222 5.44 18.00 1.90
CA ALA A 222 6.11 17.69 3.17
C ALA A 222 7.51 17.08 2.98
N ARG A 223 7.72 16.31 1.91
CA ARG A 223 9.00 15.66 1.60
C ARG A 223 9.93 16.51 0.75
N THR A 224 9.39 17.47 0.00
CA THR A 224 10.14 18.26 -0.99
C THR A 224 10.07 19.77 -0.72
N LEU A 225 9.66 20.20 0.49
CA LEU A 225 9.55 21.61 0.89
C LEU A 225 10.90 22.33 0.72
N ARG A 226 10.89 23.43 -0.02
CA ARG A 226 12.08 24.27 -0.28
C ARG A 226 12.12 25.48 0.64
N ALA A 227 13.30 26.07 0.80
CA ALA A 227 13.52 27.20 1.72
C ALA A 227 12.75 28.46 1.28
N GLU A 228 12.71 28.72 -0.03
CA GLU A 228 11.97 29.83 -0.64
C GLU A 228 10.45 29.71 -0.43
N GLU A 229 9.92 28.50 -0.47
CA GLU A 229 8.50 28.23 -0.23
C GLU A 229 8.15 28.41 1.24
N PHE A 230 9.03 27.93 2.13
CA PHE A 230 8.88 28.16 3.56
C PHE A 230 8.85 29.66 3.88
N ALA A 231 9.76 30.44 3.30
CA ALA A 231 9.79 31.89 3.48
C ALA A 231 8.50 32.56 2.97
N ALA A 232 8.00 32.15 1.80
CA ALA A 232 6.74 32.66 1.25
C ALA A 232 5.53 32.30 2.15
N LEU A 233 5.47 31.06 2.66
CA LEU A 233 4.44 30.62 3.60
C LEU A 233 4.51 31.37 4.94
N ALA A 234 5.71 31.68 5.43
CA ALA A 234 5.90 32.48 6.64
C ALA A 234 5.44 33.94 6.43
N ALA A 235 5.71 34.52 5.25
CA ALA A 235 5.20 35.84 4.88
C ALA A 235 3.67 35.87 4.77
N LEU A 236 3.04 34.78 4.30
CA LEU A 236 1.58 34.67 4.32
C LEU A 236 1.05 34.53 5.75
N ALA A 237 1.75 33.80 6.61
CA ALA A 237 1.34 33.58 7.99
C ALA A 237 1.38 34.87 8.84
N SER A 238 2.16 35.89 8.45
CA SER A 238 2.22 37.17 9.17
C SER A 238 1.04 38.10 8.89
N LEU A 239 0.22 37.82 7.87
CA LEU A 239 -1.03 38.54 7.61
C LEU A 239 -2.05 38.36 8.73
N GLY A 240 -3.02 39.28 8.82
CA GLY A 240 -4.21 39.09 9.63
C GLY A 240 -4.95 37.81 9.24
N ARG A 241 -5.49 37.08 10.22
CA ARG A 241 -6.18 35.80 9.96
C ARG A 241 -7.38 35.98 9.01
N ALA A 242 -8.25 36.95 9.30
CA ALA A 242 -9.44 37.21 8.51
C ALA A 242 -9.09 37.68 7.08
N GLU A 243 -8.06 38.51 6.96
CA GLU A 243 -7.54 39.01 5.69
C GLU A 243 -7.03 37.85 4.81
N LEU A 244 -6.20 36.95 5.36
CA LEU A 244 -5.73 35.79 4.59
C LEU A 244 -6.86 34.79 4.27
N GLU A 245 -7.79 34.53 5.22
CA GLU A 245 -8.88 33.57 5.03
C GLU A 245 -9.76 33.93 3.83
N ASP A 246 -10.01 35.22 3.61
CA ASP A 246 -10.75 35.72 2.46
C ASP A 246 -10.06 35.37 1.14
N HIS A 247 -8.73 35.53 1.04
CA HIS A 247 -7.98 35.12 -0.15
C HIS A 247 -7.83 33.60 -0.32
N LEU A 248 -8.04 32.81 0.73
CA LEU A 248 -7.98 31.34 0.69
C LEU A 248 -9.32 30.69 0.33
N LEU A 249 -10.32 31.43 -0.14
CA LEU A 249 -11.61 30.89 -0.58
C LEU A 249 -11.51 30.09 -1.89
N SER A 250 -10.65 30.49 -2.82
CA SER A 250 -10.40 29.79 -4.09
C SER A 250 -8.96 29.99 -4.58
N ALA A 251 -8.53 29.12 -5.49
CA ALA A 251 -7.23 29.26 -6.15
C ALA A 251 -7.12 30.58 -6.91
N ASP A 252 -8.16 30.96 -7.67
CA ASP A 252 -8.18 32.18 -8.47
C ASP A 252 -8.04 33.44 -7.61
N ARG A 253 -8.74 33.49 -6.47
CA ARG A 253 -8.65 34.62 -5.54
C ARG A 253 -7.27 34.70 -4.89
N PHE A 254 -6.65 33.55 -4.59
CA PHE A 254 -5.33 33.50 -3.98
C PHE A 254 -4.22 33.95 -4.93
N VAL A 255 -4.34 33.67 -6.23
CA VAL A 255 -3.33 34.05 -7.24
C VAL A 255 -3.59 35.40 -7.92
N GLY A 256 -4.73 36.02 -7.65
CA GLY A 256 -5.16 37.29 -8.24
C GLY A 256 -4.22 38.47 -7.95
N GLU A 257 -4.30 39.53 -8.74
CA GLU A 257 -3.41 40.70 -8.64
C GLU A 257 -3.61 41.47 -7.31
N ASP A 258 -4.86 41.56 -6.85
CA ASP A 258 -5.21 42.18 -5.57
C ASP A 258 -4.89 41.24 -4.40
N PHE A 259 -3.67 41.33 -3.88
CA PHE A 259 -3.23 40.55 -2.72
C PHE A 259 -2.46 41.40 -1.70
N PRO A 260 -2.72 41.23 -0.39
CA PRO A 260 -2.27 42.16 0.64
C PRO A 260 -0.77 42.11 0.92
N VAL A 261 -0.09 40.99 0.63
CA VAL A 261 1.37 40.89 0.70
C VAL A 261 1.97 41.07 -0.69
N ARG A 262 3.11 41.77 -0.76
CA ARG A 262 3.99 41.76 -1.93
C ARG A 262 4.64 40.38 -2.10
N LEU A 263 3.86 39.43 -2.58
CA LEU A 263 4.31 38.13 -3.07
C LEU A 263 3.97 38.06 -4.55
N ASP A 264 4.99 37.78 -5.37
CA ASP A 264 4.83 37.60 -6.81
C ASP A 264 3.70 36.60 -7.10
N PRO A 265 2.73 36.94 -7.97
CA PRO A 265 1.69 36.01 -8.42
C PRO A 265 2.23 34.64 -8.86
N ALA A 266 3.43 34.58 -9.45
CA ALA A 266 4.09 33.33 -9.83
C ALA A 266 4.44 32.46 -8.61
N VAL A 267 4.94 33.06 -7.53
CA VAL A 267 5.21 32.35 -6.27
C VAL A 267 3.91 31.83 -5.66
N ARG A 268 2.85 32.65 -5.63
CA ARG A 268 1.53 32.23 -5.11
C ARG A 268 0.93 31.08 -5.94
N ARG A 269 1.07 31.13 -7.26
CA ARG A 269 0.66 30.04 -8.16
C ARG A 269 1.43 28.75 -7.85
N GLY A 270 2.76 28.82 -7.73
CA GLY A 270 3.59 27.67 -7.37
C GLY A 270 3.21 27.05 -6.01
N LEU A 271 2.88 27.88 -5.01
CA LEU A 271 2.40 27.39 -3.71
C LEU A 271 1.06 26.65 -3.85
N VAL A 272 0.10 27.18 -4.60
CA VAL A 272 -1.19 26.48 -4.81
C VAL A 272 -1.01 25.20 -5.61
N GLU A 273 -0.14 25.18 -6.61
CA GLU A 273 0.15 23.97 -7.39
C GLU A 273 0.76 22.85 -6.55
N ARG A 274 1.62 23.19 -5.58
CA ARG A 274 2.33 22.19 -4.75
C ARG A 274 1.59 21.80 -3.47
N PHE A 275 0.90 22.75 -2.83
CA PHE A 275 0.24 22.53 -1.54
C PHE A 275 -1.28 22.38 -1.67
N GLY A 276 -1.88 22.88 -2.76
CA GLY A 276 -3.30 23.17 -2.81
C GLY A 276 -3.71 24.28 -1.84
N ILE A 277 -4.93 24.80 -2.00
CA ILE A 277 -5.46 25.84 -1.09
C ILE A 277 -5.55 25.34 0.35
N PHE A 278 -5.93 24.07 0.54
CA PHE A 278 -5.94 23.46 1.87
C PHE A 278 -4.54 23.45 2.48
N GLY A 279 -3.50 23.06 1.73
CA GLY A 279 -2.15 22.99 2.24
C GLY A 279 -1.62 24.36 2.65
N VAL A 280 -1.86 25.42 1.85
CA VAL A 280 -1.50 26.81 2.22
C VAL A 280 -2.23 27.25 3.50
N ARG A 281 -3.52 26.93 3.63
CA ARG A 281 -4.31 27.22 4.84
C ARG A 281 -3.75 26.50 6.06
N LEU A 282 -3.42 25.22 5.92
CA LEU A 282 -2.89 24.40 7.00
C LEU A 282 -1.50 24.89 7.42
N THR A 283 -0.58 25.13 6.48
CA THR A 283 0.79 25.56 6.79
C THR A 283 0.82 26.91 7.47
N THR A 284 0.06 27.90 6.99
CA THR A 284 -0.02 29.22 7.63
C THR A 284 -0.60 29.13 9.05
N THR A 285 -1.59 28.25 9.27
CA THR A 285 -2.11 27.97 10.61
C THR A 285 -1.06 27.33 11.52
N LEU A 286 -0.29 26.35 11.03
CA LEU A 286 0.76 25.68 11.79
C LEU A 286 1.92 26.63 12.14
N ILE A 287 2.34 27.49 11.21
CA ILE A 287 3.39 28.48 11.47
C ILE A 287 2.96 29.41 12.62
N ARG A 288 1.71 29.90 12.60
CA ARG A 288 1.14 30.72 13.69
C ARG A 288 1.07 29.98 15.04
N GLN A 289 1.00 28.65 15.02
CA GLN A 289 1.01 27.80 16.22
C GLN A 289 2.42 27.49 16.75
N GLY A 290 3.48 28.06 16.15
CA GLY A 290 4.86 27.87 16.59
C GLY A 290 5.64 26.77 15.87
N PHE A 291 5.07 26.20 14.78
CA PHE A 291 5.81 25.36 13.84
C PHE A 291 6.50 26.24 12.77
N ASP A 292 7.33 27.16 13.26
CA ASP A 292 7.93 28.31 12.59
C ASP A 292 9.32 28.05 12.01
N THR A 293 9.70 26.77 11.86
CA THR A 293 10.90 26.36 11.14
C THR A 293 10.54 25.31 10.10
N GLN A 294 11.35 25.21 9.04
CA GLN A 294 11.13 24.22 7.98
C GLN A 294 11.02 22.79 8.55
N VAL A 295 11.89 22.43 9.51
CA VAL A 295 11.89 21.10 10.16
C VAL A 295 10.62 20.86 10.98
N LYS A 296 10.21 21.84 11.79
CA LYS A 296 8.97 21.72 12.59
C LYS A 296 7.74 21.59 11.68
N LEU A 297 7.70 22.37 10.60
CA LEU A 297 6.58 22.37 9.65
C LEU A 297 6.50 21.04 8.90
N THR A 298 7.59 20.56 8.30
CA THR A 298 7.59 19.28 7.56
C THR A 298 7.16 18.13 8.45
N GLY A 299 7.63 18.06 9.70
CA GLY A 299 7.19 17.06 10.67
C GLY A 299 5.66 17.03 10.85
N GLN A 300 5.03 18.20 10.96
CA GLN A 300 3.56 18.31 11.05
C GLN A 300 2.84 17.94 9.75
N LEU A 301 3.39 18.34 8.58
CA LEU A 301 2.77 18.02 7.30
C LEU A 301 2.81 16.50 7.03
N VAL A 302 3.94 15.83 7.33
CA VAL A 302 4.06 14.36 7.24
C VAL A 302 3.03 13.68 8.13
N GLN A 303 2.94 14.07 9.41
CA GLN A 303 2.01 13.48 10.38
C GLN A 303 0.53 13.62 9.94
N ARG A 304 0.18 14.73 9.28
CA ARG A 304 -1.20 15.05 8.92
C ARG A 304 -1.61 14.51 7.56
N SER A 305 -0.69 14.47 6.58
CA SER A 305 -0.95 14.08 5.19
C SER A 305 -1.53 12.69 4.97
N GLY A 306 -1.40 11.79 5.96
CA GLY A 306 -1.81 10.39 5.83
C GLY A 306 -0.75 9.49 5.16
N LEU A 307 0.38 10.05 4.72
CA LEU A 307 1.47 9.29 4.12
C LEU A 307 2.08 8.26 5.08
N GLY A 308 2.22 8.61 6.37
CA GLY A 308 2.71 7.68 7.38
C GLY A 308 1.82 6.43 7.48
N GLU A 309 0.51 6.64 7.67
CA GLU A 309 -0.48 5.55 7.75
C GLU A 309 -0.52 4.69 6.48
N LEU A 310 -0.31 5.30 5.30
CA LEU A 310 -0.20 4.56 4.04
C LEU A 310 1.08 3.70 4.01
N ARG A 311 2.23 4.26 4.42
CA ARG A 311 3.50 3.53 4.48
C ARG A 311 3.45 2.39 5.49
N ASP A 312 2.84 2.61 6.64
CA ASP A 312 2.63 1.58 7.66
C ASP A 312 1.75 0.46 7.10
N SER A 313 0.69 0.81 6.35
CA SER A 313 -0.16 -0.18 5.68
C SER A 313 0.60 -0.98 4.61
N ILE A 314 1.45 -0.33 3.81
CA ILE A 314 2.30 -1.03 2.82
C ILE A 314 3.28 -1.96 3.53
N GLY A 315 3.93 -1.50 4.61
CA GLY A 315 4.86 -2.32 5.39
C GLY A 315 4.17 -3.58 5.92
N VAL A 316 3.10 -3.40 6.70
CA VAL A 316 2.39 -4.49 7.38
C VAL A 316 1.72 -5.47 6.42
N TYR A 317 1.03 -4.98 5.38
CA TYR A 317 0.22 -5.83 4.52
C TYR A 317 0.95 -6.33 3.28
N PHE A 318 1.99 -5.62 2.81
CA PHE A 318 2.65 -5.96 1.54
C PHE A 318 4.12 -6.35 1.74
N THR A 319 4.96 -5.49 2.33
CA THR A 319 6.40 -5.75 2.44
C THR A 319 6.71 -6.92 3.38
N GLU A 320 6.16 -6.91 4.60
CA GLU A 320 6.27 -8.02 5.56
C GLU A 320 5.62 -9.33 5.07
N ARG A 321 4.86 -9.25 3.97
CA ARG A 321 4.06 -10.35 3.42
C ARG A 321 4.45 -10.67 1.99
N LYS A 322 5.65 -10.24 1.59
CA LYS A 322 6.18 -10.41 0.23
C LYS A 322 6.00 -11.86 -0.24
N GLU A 323 6.54 -12.82 0.51
CA GLU A 323 6.54 -14.25 0.17
C GLU A 323 5.13 -14.78 -0.13
N VAL A 324 4.18 -14.48 0.76
CA VAL A 324 2.76 -14.85 0.65
C VAL A 324 2.09 -14.22 -0.58
N LEU A 325 2.40 -12.95 -0.88
CA LEU A 325 1.86 -12.26 -2.05
C LEU A 325 2.48 -12.75 -3.36
N LYS A 326 3.78 -13.10 -3.38
CA LYS A 326 4.47 -13.70 -4.52
C LYS A 326 3.91 -15.09 -4.82
N ALA A 327 3.76 -15.92 -3.78
CA ALA A 327 3.13 -17.24 -3.86
C ALA A 327 1.70 -17.13 -4.44
N ARG A 328 0.89 -16.21 -3.92
CA ARG A 328 -0.45 -15.92 -4.46
C ARG A 328 -0.43 -15.53 -5.93
N ALA A 329 0.45 -14.61 -6.33
CA ALA A 329 0.56 -14.15 -7.71
C ALA A 329 0.99 -15.29 -8.64
N ALA A 330 1.88 -16.17 -8.20
CA ALA A 330 2.31 -17.34 -8.95
C ALA A 330 1.21 -18.41 -9.09
N LEU A 331 0.43 -18.67 -8.03
CA LEU A 331 -0.74 -19.56 -8.12
C LEU A 331 -1.78 -19.04 -9.11
N LEU A 332 -2.02 -17.72 -9.13
CA LEU A 332 -2.91 -17.10 -10.11
C LEU A 332 -2.34 -17.27 -11.53
N GLY A 333 -1.05 -17.01 -11.71
CA GLY A 333 -0.35 -17.21 -12.98
C GLY A 333 -0.37 -18.67 -13.47
N LEU A 334 -0.27 -19.64 -12.56
CA LEU A 334 -0.36 -21.06 -12.88
C LEU A 334 -1.78 -21.44 -13.31
N ASP A 335 -2.82 -21.02 -12.57
CA ASP A 335 -4.22 -21.31 -12.93
C ASP A 335 -4.59 -20.75 -14.32
N VAL A 336 -4.05 -19.58 -14.70
CA VAL A 336 -4.18 -19.03 -16.05
C VAL A 336 -3.63 -19.99 -17.11
N VAL A 337 -2.44 -20.57 -16.90
CA VAL A 337 -1.82 -21.54 -17.81
C VAL A 337 -2.62 -22.85 -17.85
N LEU A 338 -3.04 -23.37 -16.69
CA LEU A 338 -3.81 -24.62 -16.58
C LEU A 338 -5.12 -24.55 -17.38
N ARG A 339 -5.77 -23.38 -17.39
CA ARG A 339 -7.00 -23.14 -18.15
C ARG A 339 -6.76 -22.89 -19.64
N ALA A 340 -5.72 -22.15 -19.97
CA ALA A 340 -5.44 -21.78 -21.36
C ALA A 340 -4.84 -22.93 -22.18
N GLU A 341 -4.07 -23.82 -21.55
CA GLU A 341 -3.38 -24.95 -22.20
C GLU A 341 -3.58 -26.26 -21.40
N PRO A 342 -4.76 -26.90 -21.44
CA PRO A 342 -4.99 -28.16 -20.72
C PRO A 342 -4.11 -29.31 -21.25
N ARG A 343 -3.47 -30.04 -20.35
CA ARG A 343 -2.58 -31.20 -20.63
C ARG A 343 -2.94 -32.38 -19.71
N PRO A 344 -2.50 -33.62 -20.02
CA PRO A 344 -2.73 -34.77 -19.14
C PRO A 344 -2.29 -34.55 -17.68
N GLY A 345 -1.19 -33.82 -17.45
CA GLY A 345 -0.71 -33.47 -16.10
C GLY A 345 -1.46 -32.32 -15.41
N SER A 346 -2.27 -31.54 -16.13
CA SER A 346 -2.89 -30.31 -15.60
C SER A 346 -3.90 -30.59 -14.48
N VAL A 347 -4.57 -31.74 -14.50
CA VAL A 347 -5.54 -32.12 -13.45
C VAL A 347 -4.87 -32.30 -12.10
N GLY A 348 -3.70 -32.96 -12.07
CA GLY A 348 -2.92 -33.13 -10.84
C GLY A 348 -2.39 -31.81 -10.30
N LEU A 349 -1.91 -30.94 -11.19
CA LEU A 349 -1.45 -29.59 -10.83
C LEU A 349 -2.59 -28.72 -10.28
N ALA A 350 -3.78 -28.76 -10.90
CA ALA A 350 -4.96 -28.04 -10.42
C ALA A 350 -5.38 -28.51 -9.03
N ALA A 351 -5.40 -29.82 -8.77
CA ALA A 351 -5.68 -30.38 -7.46
C ALA A 351 -4.62 -29.99 -6.41
N ALA A 352 -3.35 -29.94 -6.79
CA ALA A 352 -2.29 -29.46 -5.91
C ALA A 352 -2.45 -27.97 -5.57
N LEU A 353 -2.75 -27.13 -6.57
CA LEU A 353 -3.06 -25.71 -6.39
C LEU A 353 -4.24 -25.50 -5.43
N GLU A 354 -5.34 -26.23 -5.63
CA GLU A 354 -6.53 -26.13 -4.77
C GLU A 354 -6.22 -26.52 -3.32
N ARG A 355 -5.41 -27.58 -3.12
CA ARG A 355 -4.94 -27.99 -1.79
C ARG A 355 -4.13 -26.88 -1.12
N ILE A 356 -3.15 -26.31 -1.80
CA ILE A 356 -2.32 -25.21 -1.27
C ILE A 356 -3.20 -24.03 -0.87
N LEU A 357 -4.15 -23.62 -1.72
CA LEU A 357 -5.07 -22.52 -1.38
C LEU A 357 -5.95 -22.82 -0.17
N ALA A 358 -6.40 -24.06 -0.02
CA ALA A 358 -7.23 -24.47 1.12
C ALA A 358 -6.44 -24.54 2.44
N SER A 359 -5.17 -24.97 2.39
CA SER A 359 -4.28 -25.15 3.54
C SER A 359 -3.54 -23.87 3.94
N ALA A 360 -3.36 -22.91 3.03
CA ALA A 360 -2.58 -21.68 3.26
C ALA A 360 -3.12 -20.85 4.44
N HIS A 361 -2.45 -20.98 5.58
CA HIS A 361 -2.79 -20.28 6.81
C HIS A 361 -2.44 -18.80 6.75
N ASP A 362 -1.40 -18.42 6.01
CA ASP A 362 -0.93 -17.04 5.89
C ASP A 362 -2.01 -16.09 5.35
N PHE A 363 -2.87 -16.56 4.43
CA PHE A 363 -4.01 -15.78 3.96
C PHE A 363 -5.07 -15.57 5.05
N ARG A 364 -5.18 -16.48 6.02
CA ARG A 364 -6.08 -16.34 7.18
C ARG A 364 -5.49 -15.37 8.20
N GLU A 365 -4.18 -15.40 8.42
CA GLU A 365 -3.46 -14.43 9.26
C GLU A 365 -3.69 -13.01 8.75
N LEU A 366 -3.45 -12.76 7.45
CA LEU A 366 -3.64 -11.45 6.84
C LEU A 366 -5.06 -10.92 7.00
N ARG A 367 -6.05 -11.78 6.73
CA ARG A 367 -7.47 -11.41 6.90
C ARG A 367 -7.83 -11.14 8.35
N LEU A 368 -7.30 -11.92 9.30
CA LEU A 368 -7.53 -11.66 10.71
C LEU A 368 -6.88 -10.35 11.15
N LEU A 369 -5.63 -10.11 10.76
CA LEU A 369 -4.92 -8.87 11.04
C LEU A 369 -5.71 -7.65 10.56
N ALA A 370 -6.17 -7.70 9.31
CA ALA A 370 -7.01 -6.66 8.73
C ALA A 370 -8.37 -6.53 9.43
N ALA A 371 -8.93 -7.61 9.98
CA ALA A 371 -10.17 -7.57 10.74
C ALA A 371 -10.00 -6.91 12.11
N LEU A 372 -8.90 -7.22 12.81
CA LEU A 372 -8.53 -6.63 14.11
C LEU A 372 -8.22 -5.14 13.96
N GLN A 373 -7.32 -4.77 13.05
CA GLN A 373 -6.95 -3.36 12.82
C GLN A 373 -8.11 -2.50 12.29
N GLY A 374 -9.02 -3.08 11.49
CA GLY A 374 -10.23 -2.41 11.03
C GLY A 374 -11.33 -2.30 12.11
N GLY A 375 -11.20 -3.04 13.22
CA GLY A 375 -12.24 -3.20 14.23
C GLY A 375 -13.49 -3.91 13.70
N ARG A 376 -13.33 -4.77 12.68
CA ARG A 376 -14.37 -5.67 12.17
C ARG A 376 -14.56 -6.88 13.09
N THR A 377 -13.47 -7.28 13.73
CA THR A 377 -13.44 -8.21 14.85
C THR A 377 -12.78 -7.48 16.02
N ARG A 378 -13.24 -7.74 17.24
CA ARG A 378 -12.59 -7.26 18.47
C ARG A 378 -12.53 -8.37 19.49
N LEU A 379 -11.34 -8.61 20.03
CA LEU A 379 -11.14 -9.51 21.17
C LEU A 379 -11.14 -8.69 22.47
N PRO A 380 -11.54 -9.28 23.61
CA PRO A 380 -11.63 -8.56 24.87
C PRO A 380 -10.25 -8.29 25.48
N GLY A 381 -10.11 -7.14 26.17
CA GLY A 381 -8.90 -6.78 26.90
C GLY A 381 -7.64 -6.77 26.03
N ASP A 382 -6.56 -7.32 26.56
CA ASP A 382 -5.25 -7.35 25.90
C ASP A 382 -5.16 -8.41 24.77
N LEU A 383 -6.16 -9.29 24.63
CA LEU A 383 -6.18 -10.34 23.61
C LEU A 383 -6.19 -9.77 22.19
N ASP A 384 -6.75 -8.58 21.97
CA ASP A 384 -6.80 -7.97 20.64
C ASP A 384 -5.40 -7.54 20.15
N ALA A 385 -4.64 -6.90 21.05
CA ALA A 385 -3.27 -6.50 20.79
C ALA A 385 -2.34 -7.72 20.69
N GLU A 386 -2.53 -8.70 21.57
CA GLU A 386 -1.77 -9.95 21.53
C GLU A 386 -2.06 -10.75 20.24
N ALA A 387 -3.33 -10.92 19.86
CA ALA A 387 -3.70 -11.57 18.60
C ALA A 387 -3.09 -10.86 17.40
N SER A 388 -3.19 -9.52 17.35
CA SER A 388 -2.64 -8.71 16.26
C SER A 388 -1.13 -8.93 16.11
N ARG A 389 -0.39 -8.98 17.22
CA ARG A 389 1.05 -9.27 17.22
C ARG A 389 1.32 -10.73 16.82
N LEU A 390 0.59 -11.70 17.37
CA LEU A 390 0.76 -13.13 17.10
C LEU A 390 0.41 -13.53 15.68
N VAL A 391 -0.45 -12.82 14.96
CA VAL A 391 -0.66 -13.03 13.51
C VAL A 391 0.28 -12.19 12.64
N GLY A 392 1.29 -11.57 13.25
CA GLY A 392 2.38 -10.86 12.57
C GLY A 392 2.08 -9.40 12.22
N GLY A 393 1.29 -8.72 13.05
CA GLY A 393 1.00 -7.29 12.87
C GLY A 393 2.19 -6.34 13.11
N LEU A 394 3.27 -6.85 13.69
CA LEU A 394 4.53 -6.13 13.93
C LEU A 394 5.74 -6.77 13.23
N GLY A 395 5.50 -7.76 12.37
CA GLY A 395 6.53 -8.60 11.75
C GLY A 395 6.23 -10.09 11.91
N THR A 396 6.80 -10.92 11.04
CA THR A 396 6.53 -12.37 11.00
C THR A 396 7.48 -13.23 11.82
N ASN A 397 8.57 -12.64 12.33
CA ASN A 397 9.55 -13.33 13.18
C ASN A 397 8.90 -13.82 14.51
N PRO A 398 9.12 -15.08 14.93
CA PRO A 398 8.58 -15.61 16.19
C PRO A 398 8.87 -14.78 17.45
N VAL A 399 10.08 -14.22 17.60
CA VAL A 399 10.48 -13.37 18.74
C VAL A 399 9.60 -12.11 18.80
N VAL A 400 9.40 -11.47 17.65
CA VAL A 400 8.54 -10.27 17.54
C VAL A 400 7.07 -10.62 17.78
N ARG A 401 6.60 -11.77 17.28
CA ARG A 401 5.22 -12.25 17.46
C ARG A 401 4.90 -12.56 18.93
N LEU A 402 5.87 -13.07 19.68
CA LEU A 402 5.74 -13.33 21.12
C LEU A 402 5.93 -12.08 21.98
N GLY A 403 6.41 -10.98 21.40
CA GLY A 403 6.63 -9.72 22.12
C GLY A 403 7.83 -9.76 23.06
N MET A 404 8.89 -10.48 22.68
CA MET A 404 10.14 -10.53 23.43
C MET A 404 11.03 -9.35 23.05
N ASP A 405 11.51 -8.62 24.06
CA ASP A 405 12.39 -7.44 23.89
C ASP A 405 13.89 -7.78 23.89
N TYR A 406 14.23 -9.06 23.92
CA TYR A 406 15.59 -9.60 23.92
C TYR A 406 15.67 -10.79 22.96
N GLU A 407 16.89 -11.22 22.63
CA GLU A 407 17.12 -12.42 21.82
C GLU A 407 17.09 -13.65 22.73
N PRO A 408 16.00 -14.46 22.71
CA PRO A 408 15.86 -15.60 23.58
C PRO A 408 16.74 -16.77 23.12
N THR A 409 17.09 -17.65 24.03
CA THR A 409 17.56 -19.00 23.66
C THR A 409 16.44 -19.79 22.97
N GLU A 410 16.80 -20.77 22.16
CA GLU A 410 15.83 -21.65 21.49
C GLU A 410 14.85 -22.33 22.47
N SER A 411 15.35 -22.74 23.65
CA SER A 411 14.54 -23.33 24.71
C SER A 411 13.53 -22.35 25.31
N GLU A 412 13.94 -21.10 25.55
CA GLU A 412 13.04 -20.04 26.03
C GLU A 412 11.98 -19.71 24.99
N LEU A 413 12.38 -19.60 23.72
CA LEU A 413 11.48 -19.36 22.60
C LEU A 413 10.42 -20.47 22.50
N ARG A 414 10.87 -21.73 22.53
CA ARG A 414 9.98 -22.89 22.50
C ARG A 414 9.01 -22.92 23.67
N HIS A 415 9.48 -22.61 24.88
CA HIS A 415 8.64 -22.56 26.08
C HIS A 415 7.54 -21.50 25.94
N ALA A 416 7.91 -20.29 25.50
CA ALA A 416 6.97 -19.20 25.32
C ALA A 416 5.92 -19.49 24.23
N VAL A 417 6.30 -20.13 23.13
CA VAL A 417 5.34 -20.57 22.10
C VAL A 417 4.35 -21.58 22.66
N LEU A 418 4.81 -22.57 23.43
CA LEU A 418 3.95 -23.60 24.04
C LEU A 418 2.98 -23.01 25.07
N GLU A 419 3.45 -22.11 25.93
CA GLU A 419 2.61 -21.40 26.90
C GLU A 419 1.53 -20.57 26.18
N THR A 420 1.93 -19.80 25.19
CA THR A 420 1.01 -18.98 24.38
C THR A 420 0.00 -19.85 23.64
N LEU A 421 0.44 -20.95 23.02
CA LEU A 421 -0.44 -21.92 22.37
C LEU A 421 -1.47 -22.51 23.33
N GLY A 422 -1.07 -22.83 24.57
CA GLY A 422 -1.97 -23.30 25.62
C GLY A 422 -3.09 -22.29 25.91
N ARG A 423 -2.73 -21.04 26.22
CA ARG A 423 -3.69 -19.96 26.50
C ARG A 423 -4.67 -19.74 25.34
N TRP A 424 -4.16 -19.70 24.10
CA TRP A 424 -5.00 -19.45 22.93
C TRP A 424 -5.91 -20.64 22.57
N ARG A 425 -5.54 -21.87 22.92
CA ARG A 425 -6.43 -23.04 22.79
C ARG A 425 -7.62 -22.95 23.72
N GLU A 426 -7.42 -22.46 24.95
CA GLU A 426 -8.52 -22.21 25.89
C GLU A 426 -9.48 -21.14 25.33
N HIS A 427 -8.95 -20.02 24.82
CA HIS A 427 -9.79 -18.99 24.18
C HIS A 427 -10.53 -19.50 22.94
N ALA A 428 -9.94 -20.37 22.13
CA ALA A 428 -10.60 -20.90 20.93
C ALA A 428 -11.86 -21.73 21.24
N VAL A 429 -11.99 -22.27 22.46
CA VAL A 429 -13.15 -23.05 22.90
C VAL A 429 -13.98 -22.37 23.99
N ASP A 430 -13.59 -21.17 24.44
CA ASP A 430 -14.23 -20.44 25.53
C ASP A 430 -15.69 -20.07 25.18
N PRO A 431 -16.69 -20.56 25.94
CA PRO A 431 -18.10 -20.23 25.70
C PRO A 431 -18.43 -18.75 25.96
N ALA A 432 -17.62 -18.02 26.72
CA ALA A 432 -17.81 -16.60 26.98
C ALA A 432 -17.50 -15.70 25.76
N LEU A 433 -16.70 -16.20 24.82
CA LEU A 433 -16.43 -15.51 23.55
C LEU A 433 -17.54 -15.77 22.54
N ASP A 434 -17.78 -14.83 21.62
CA ASP A 434 -18.68 -15.08 20.50
C ASP A 434 -18.04 -16.00 19.44
N HIS A 435 -18.84 -16.44 18.47
CA HIS A 435 -18.35 -17.32 17.41
C HIS A 435 -17.24 -16.68 16.54
N GLY A 436 -17.30 -15.38 16.30
CA GLY A 436 -16.26 -14.66 15.55
C GLY A 436 -14.95 -14.57 16.33
N GLN A 437 -15.03 -14.30 17.62
CA GLN A 437 -13.90 -14.26 18.56
C GLN A 437 -13.24 -15.63 18.71
N ARG A 438 -14.01 -16.71 18.90
CA ARG A 438 -13.46 -18.08 18.91
C ARG A 438 -12.78 -18.44 17.58
N ARG A 439 -13.35 -18.03 16.44
CA ARG A 439 -12.71 -18.22 15.14
C ARG A 439 -11.41 -17.44 14.99
N ALA A 440 -11.34 -16.21 15.51
CA ALA A 440 -10.10 -15.43 15.55
C ALA A 440 -9.04 -16.13 16.42
N ALA A 441 -9.42 -16.59 17.62
CA ALA A 441 -8.53 -17.36 18.49
C ALA A 441 -8.02 -18.64 17.82
N ALA A 442 -8.86 -19.36 17.08
CA ALA A 442 -8.46 -20.55 16.32
C ALA A 442 -7.41 -20.24 15.23
N VAL A 443 -7.46 -19.06 14.59
CA VAL A 443 -6.41 -18.62 13.66
C VAL A 443 -5.10 -18.37 14.42
N VAL A 444 -5.16 -17.72 15.59
CA VAL A 444 -3.96 -17.50 16.43
C VAL A 444 -3.36 -18.81 16.93
N VAL A 445 -4.17 -19.80 17.29
CA VAL A 445 -3.72 -21.16 17.65
C VAL A 445 -2.90 -21.77 16.51
N ARG A 446 -3.44 -21.72 15.28
CA ARG A 446 -2.73 -22.23 14.09
C ARG A 446 -1.43 -21.48 13.80
N SER A 447 -1.40 -20.17 14.06
CA SER A 447 -0.19 -19.36 13.98
C SER A 447 0.88 -19.81 14.99
N CYS A 448 0.48 -20.10 16.23
CA CYS A 448 1.39 -20.61 17.26
C CYS A 448 1.89 -22.02 16.93
N GLU A 449 1.05 -22.88 16.36
CA GLU A 449 1.46 -24.21 15.86
C GLU A 449 2.48 -24.09 14.72
N GLY A 450 2.32 -23.11 13.82
CA GLY A 450 3.30 -22.80 12.77
C GLY A 450 4.65 -22.37 13.34
N MET A 451 4.66 -21.40 14.27
CA MET A 451 5.89 -20.98 14.95
C MET A 451 6.57 -22.14 15.69
N LEU A 452 5.79 -23.04 16.32
CA LEU A 452 6.36 -24.20 16.99
C LEU A 452 7.05 -25.16 16.02
N ALA A 453 6.51 -25.32 14.81
CA ALA A 453 7.13 -26.15 13.77
C ALA A 453 8.45 -25.54 13.26
N GLU A 454 8.55 -24.21 13.20
CA GLU A 454 9.78 -23.49 12.83
C GLU A 454 10.86 -23.54 13.92
N VAL A 455 10.46 -23.56 15.20
CA VAL A 455 11.41 -23.60 16.34
C VAL A 455 11.95 -25.02 16.58
N VAL A 456 11.23 -26.06 16.12
CA VAL A 456 11.60 -27.47 16.36
C VAL A 456 12.27 -28.12 15.14
N GLY A 457 12.04 -27.59 13.94
CA GLY A 457 12.62 -28.07 12.69
C GLY A 457 13.92 -27.36 12.37
#